data_AF-A0A9P5AIL1-F1
#
_entry.id   AF-A0A9P5AIL1-F1
#
_cell.length_a   1.000
_cell.length_b   1.000
_cell.length_c   1.000
_cell.angle_alpha   90.00
_cell.angle_beta   90.00
_cell.angle_gamma   90.00
#
_symmetry.space_group_name_H-M   'P 1'
#
loop_
_entity.id
_entity.type
_entity.pdbx_description
1 polymer ?
#
loop_
_entity_poly.entity_id
_entity_poly.type
_entity_poly.pdbx_seq_one_letter_code
_entity_poly.pdbx_strand_id
1 'polypeptide(L)'
;MNSDLTDFCMQHWHGLSQSAYPFSDGTPLASQWPIPPGHYFDYELRSEVDTAGTYFYHSHIGFQASTAGGPLIVEDPGATSCDRNLERVFFLSEWPGEARGFLINGKGIASSGVPQRASKTLEVIEVEPAKAYRLRFIGGTSLSMAMIGVENHTQFDIIAADGHYTQPYTVDLIQIGTGQRYDAVLRTKSCQELRELGKLDYYIQVENRDRIKMVSSYGILRYKNTCNLPSQKHLPEHSNPSKSPMILPPTISGYLDYKLRPLRHTNPPTINEVTRRVIIHTQLLAHHYYAWQVNNNTWTEDQADPVPHTSSSQPYLVALYNNQSRYLPDYDAAFANGGLDPKTGTYPAKLGEVIEIVFQQLASRSEDGTPGGQLDTHPWHAHGAHYWDMGGGPGAWDPDVEGGKPNEKAGWRVWRLRINDPGVWMVHCHTLQHMIQGMQTVWIHGDAKDFMHLERPDVQGYLNYGGDVYGNATHAPTVVHFHELS
;
A
#
# COMPACT_ATOMS: atom_id res chain seq x y z
N MET A 1 13.51 -2.32 -15.80
CA MET A 1 12.16 -1.90 -16.30
C MET A 1 12.36 -1.12 -17.59
N ASN A 2 11.78 -1.54 -18.72
CA ASN A 2 11.90 -0.83 -19.99
C ASN A 2 10.71 0.09 -20.25
N SER A 3 10.98 1.36 -20.53
CA SER A 3 9.96 2.34 -20.92
C SER A 3 9.76 2.30 -22.44
N ASP A 4 9.06 1.29 -22.93
CA ASP A 4 8.54 1.28 -24.32
C ASP A 4 7.32 2.21 -24.49
N LEU A 5 7.04 3.03 -23.47
CA LEU A 5 5.98 4.03 -23.45
C LEU A 5 6.46 5.33 -24.08
N THR A 6 5.51 6.13 -24.56
CA THR A 6 5.76 7.52 -24.97
C THR A 6 5.84 8.48 -23.78
N ASP A 7 5.73 7.96 -22.55
CA ASP A 7 5.62 8.72 -21.30
C ASP A 7 6.62 8.21 -20.26
N PHE A 8 6.83 8.97 -19.19
CA PHE A 8 7.68 8.58 -18.06
C PHE A 8 7.12 7.34 -17.37
N CYS A 9 8.00 6.51 -16.80
CA CYS A 9 7.56 5.42 -15.93
C CYS A 9 8.40 5.32 -14.67
N MET A 10 7.84 4.63 -13.68
CA MET A 10 8.54 4.30 -12.44
C MET A 10 7.92 3.04 -11.82
N GLN A 11 8.67 2.36 -10.97
CA GLN A 11 8.23 1.17 -10.27
C GLN A 11 8.57 1.28 -8.79
N HIS A 12 7.56 1.16 -7.92
CA HIS A 12 7.75 0.98 -6.49
C HIS A 12 7.50 -0.47 -6.08
N TRP A 13 8.26 -0.94 -5.09
CA TRP A 13 8.20 -2.29 -4.53
C TRP A 13 7.51 -2.23 -3.17
N HIS A 14 6.18 -2.30 -3.17
CA HIS A 14 5.34 -2.00 -2.02
C HIS A 14 5.61 -2.93 -0.83
N GLY A 15 6.13 -2.35 0.26
CA GLY A 15 6.54 -3.05 1.47
C GLY A 15 7.97 -3.59 1.45
N LEU A 16 8.75 -3.29 0.41
CA LEU A 16 10.15 -3.72 0.22
C LEU A 16 11.10 -2.53 -0.02
N SER A 17 10.73 -1.32 0.42
CA SER A 17 11.59 -0.13 0.30
C SER A 17 13.01 -0.31 0.81
N GLN A 18 13.18 -1.01 1.94
CA GLN A 18 14.52 -1.29 2.51
C GLN A 18 15.26 -2.43 1.80
N SER A 19 14.54 -3.27 1.05
CA SER A 19 15.16 -4.25 0.16
C SER A 19 15.65 -3.59 -1.11
N ALA A 20 15.01 -2.51 -1.54
CA ALA A 20 15.57 -1.64 -2.57
C ALA A 20 16.69 -0.80 -1.98
N TYR A 21 17.69 -0.47 -2.79
CA TYR A 21 18.63 0.59 -2.39
C TYR A 21 17.85 1.92 -2.31
N PRO A 22 18.16 2.88 -1.42
CA PRO A 22 17.41 4.14 -1.32
C PRO A 22 17.11 4.87 -2.64
N PHE A 23 17.98 4.78 -3.66
CA PHE A 23 17.77 5.36 -5.01
C PHE A 23 16.98 4.45 -5.99
N SER A 24 16.44 3.35 -5.49
CA SER A 24 15.65 2.34 -6.22
C SER A 24 14.31 2.07 -5.54
N ASP A 25 13.91 2.90 -4.58
CA ASP A 25 12.58 2.84 -3.96
C ASP A 25 11.47 3.16 -4.96
N GLY A 26 11.75 3.96 -5.99
CA GLY A 26 10.79 4.26 -7.04
C GLY A 26 9.78 5.33 -6.65
N THR A 27 10.23 6.45 -6.08
CA THR A 27 9.36 7.56 -5.62
C THR A 27 9.74 8.90 -6.26
N PRO A 28 8.82 9.55 -7.01
CA PRO A 28 9.17 10.66 -7.90
C PRO A 28 9.53 11.90 -7.10
N LEU A 29 10.64 12.54 -7.48
CA LEU A 29 11.16 13.73 -6.81
C LEU A 29 11.50 13.54 -5.31
N ALA A 30 11.38 12.32 -4.77
CA ALA A 30 11.84 11.93 -3.44
C ALA A 30 13.16 11.15 -3.56
N SER A 31 13.11 9.89 -4.00
CA SER A 31 14.29 9.02 -4.10
C SER A 31 15.05 9.15 -5.41
N GLN A 32 14.34 9.19 -6.55
CA GLN A 32 14.96 9.08 -7.86
C GLN A 32 14.25 9.89 -8.94
N TRP A 33 14.91 10.05 -10.09
CA TRP A 33 14.29 10.62 -11.28
C TRP A 33 13.35 9.61 -11.96
N PRO A 34 12.22 10.06 -12.55
CA PRO A 34 11.40 9.21 -13.40
C PRO A 34 12.19 8.66 -14.60
N ILE A 35 11.88 7.43 -15.01
CA ILE A 35 12.52 6.77 -16.16
C ILE A 35 11.99 7.42 -17.46
N PRO A 36 12.87 8.02 -18.29
CA PRO A 36 12.44 8.64 -19.55
C PRO A 36 11.88 7.64 -20.57
N PRO A 37 11.03 8.10 -21.52
CA PRO A 37 10.65 7.30 -22.69
C PRO A 37 11.88 6.70 -23.41
N GLY A 38 11.76 5.43 -23.84
CA GLY A 38 12.82 4.71 -24.55
C GLY A 38 14.05 4.35 -23.70
N HIS A 39 13.99 4.59 -22.38
CA HIS A 39 15.04 4.22 -21.44
C HIS A 39 14.59 3.11 -20.49
N TYR A 40 15.55 2.46 -19.87
CA TYR A 40 15.31 1.45 -18.84
C TYR A 40 16.19 1.66 -17.62
N PHE A 41 15.66 1.25 -16.46
CA PHE A 41 16.36 1.31 -15.18
C PHE A 41 16.29 -0.06 -14.51
N ASP A 42 17.42 -0.50 -13.97
CA ASP A 42 17.52 -1.78 -13.28
C ASP A 42 17.37 -1.58 -11.78
N TYR A 43 16.38 -2.28 -11.22
CA TYR A 43 16.11 -2.31 -9.79
C TYR A 43 16.67 -3.60 -9.22
N GLU A 44 17.51 -3.49 -8.20
CA GLU A 44 17.97 -4.63 -7.42
C GLU A 44 17.28 -4.64 -6.06
N LEU A 45 16.76 -5.82 -5.69
CA LEU A 45 16.13 -6.03 -4.39
C LEU A 45 16.94 -7.05 -3.60
N ARG A 46 17.44 -6.62 -2.44
CA ARG A 46 18.09 -7.47 -1.46
C ARG A 46 17.05 -7.96 -0.44
N SER A 47 16.69 -9.23 -0.56
CA SER A 47 15.82 -9.90 0.40
C SER A 47 16.66 -10.50 1.53
N GLU A 48 16.50 -9.97 2.74
CA GLU A 48 17.06 -10.56 3.94
C GLU A 48 16.20 -11.75 4.39
N VAL A 49 16.72 -12.59 5.29
CA VAL A 49 16.03 -13.82 5.73
C VAL A 49 14.64 -13.54 6.34
N ASP A 50 14.42 -12.35 6.87
CA ASP A 50 13.17 -11.92 7.50
C ASP A 50 12.20 -11.16 6.57
N THR A 51 12.51 -11.03 5.28
CA THR A 51 11.64 -10.36 4.29
C THR A 51 10.68 -11.32 3.58
N ALA A 52 10.57 -12.57 4.02
CA ALA A 52 9.66 -13.53 3.39
C ALA A 52 8.19 -13.18 3.69
N GLY A 53 7.37 -13.04 2.65
CA GLY A 53 6.02 -12.52 2.79
C GLY A 53 5.28 -12.26 1.47
N THR A 54 4.12 -11.64 1.59
CA THR A 54 3.27 -11.21 0.47
C THR A 54 3.41 -9.71 0.25
N TYR A 55 3.89 -9.34 -0.93
CA TYR A 55 4.10 -7.98 -1.38
C TYR A 55 3.45 -7.79 -2.76
N PHE A 56 3.59 -6.59 -3.30
CA PHE A 56 3.23 -6.31 -4.68
C PHE A 56 4.07 -5.14 -5.17
N TYR A 57 4.04 -4.92 -6.48
CA TYR A 57 4.68 -3.78 -7.09
C TYR A 57 3.60 -2.96 -7.82
N HIS A 58 3.77 -1.64 -7.88
CA HIS A 58 2.92 -0.77 -8.69
C HIS A 58 3.69 0.45 -9.19
N SER A 59 3.28 1.00 -10.33
CA SER A 59 3.83 2.27 -10.78
C SER A 59 3.56 3.35 -9.75
N HIS A 60 4.51 4.25 -9.56
CA HIS A 60 4.44 5.34 -8.58
C HIS A 60 4.51 6.71 -9.27
N ILE A 61 4.06 6.79 -10.53
CA ILE A 61 3.97 8.05 -11.26
C ILE A 61 2.58 8.26 -11.84
N GLY A 62 2.01 9.44 -11.54
CA GLY A 62 0.66 9.80 -11.93
C GLY A 62 -0.38 8.71 -11.63
N PHE A 63 -1.29 8.47 -12.57
CA PHE A 63 -2.36 7.46 -12.44
C PHE A 63 -1.95 6.05 -12.88
N GLN A 64 -0.68 5.82 -13.25
CA GLN A 64 -0.25 4.55 -13.85
C GLN A 64 -0.41 3.35 -12.90
N ALA A 65 -0.39 3.56 -11.58
CA ALA A 65 -0.65 2.51 -10.58
C ALA A 65 -1.98 1.76 -10.82
N SER A 66 -2.96 2.40 -11.46
CA SER A 66 -4.28 1.80 -11.76
C SER A 66 -4.23 0.68 -12.81
N THR A 67 -3.16 0.59 -13.58
CA THR A 67 -3.02 -0.41 -14.66
C THR A 67 -1.67 -1.11 -14.67
N ALA A 68 -0.65 -0.55 -14.02
CA ALA A 68 0.70 -1.09 -13.93
C ALA A 68 0.99 -1.53 -12.49
N GLY A 69 0.72 -2.79 -12.20
CA GLY A 69 1.05 -3.42 -10.92
C GLY A 69 0.79 -4.93 -10.93
N GLY A 70 1.34 -5.62 -9.95
CA GLY A 70 1.21 -7.08 -9.84
C GLY A 70 1.74 -7.64 -8.53
N PRO A 71 1.36 -8.88 -8.18
CA PRO A 71 1.79 -9.53 -6.95
C PRO A 71 3.30 -9.80 -6.96
N LEU A 72 3.93 -9.73 -5.79
CA LEU A 72 5.34 -10.05 -5.57
C LEU A 72 5.46 -10.89 -4.29
N ILE A 73 5.90 -12.14 -4.42
CA ILE A 73 6.01 -13.05 -3.28
C ILE A 73 7.48 -13.32 -2.99
N VAL A 74 7.90 -13.06 -1.75
CA VAL A 74 9.22 -13.47 -1.27
C VAL A 74 9.02 -14.75 -0.48
N GLU A 75 9.63 -15.84 -0.94
CA GLU A 75 9.44 -17.16 -0.34
C GLU A 75 10.30 -17.35 0.91
N ASP A 76 9.75 -18.02 1.92
CA ASP A 76 10.50 -18.41 3.11
C ASP A 76 11.19 -19.77 2.84
N PRO A 77 12.54 -19.82 2.78
CA PRO A 77 13.26 -21.08 2.56
C PRO A 77 13.11 -22.07 3.73
N GLY A 78 12.76 -21.57 4.92
CA GLY A 78 12.58 -22.36 6.14
C GLY A 78 11.14 -22.81 6.40
N ALA A 79 10.17 -22.40 5.58
CA ALA A 79 8.77 -22.81 5.73
C ALA A 79 8.57 -24.28 5.30
N THR A 80 8.95 -25.21 6.19
CA THR A 80 8.83 -26.66 5.95
C THR A 80 7.39 -27.18 5.96
N SER A 81 6.40 -26.35 6.32
CA SER A 81 5.01 -26.76 6.56
C SER A 81 4.00 -26.37 5.48
N CYS A 82 4.38 -25.57 4.47
CA CYS A 82 3.48 -25.15 3.41
C CYS A 82 3.84 -25.83 2.09
N ASP A 83 3.06 -26.84 1.71
CA ASP A 83 3.09 -27.35 0.33
C ASP A 83 2.75 -26.20 -0.61
N ARG A 84 3.70 -25.77 -1.43
CA ARG A 84 3.54 -24.65 -2.37
C ARG A 84 2.37 -24.86 -3.34
N ASN A 85 1.99 -26.12 -3.60
CA ASN A 85 0.82 -26.43 -4.42
C ASN A 85 -0.50 -25.99 -3.78
N LEU A 86 -0.48 -25.67 -2.49
CA LEU A 86 -1.62 -25.21 -1.68
C LEU A 86 -1.60 -23.69 -1.45
N GLU A 87 -0.85 -22.92 -2.25
CA GLU A 87 -0.93 -21.46 -2.23
C GLU A 87 -1.75 -20.91 -3.41
N ARG A 88 -2.55 -19.87 -3.18
CA ARG A 88 -3.26 -19.13 -4.23
C ARG A 88 -3.14 -17.64 -3.98
N VAL A 89 -2.80 -16.88 -5.01
CA VAL A 89 -2.80 -15.41 -4.97
C VAL A 89 -4.20 -14.90 -5.25
N PHE A 90 -4.62 -13.91 -4.46
CA PHE A 90 -5.84 -13.13 -4.64
C PHE A 90 -5.44 -11.66 -4.76
N PHE A 91 -5.06 -11.25 -5.97
CA PHE A 91 -4.69 -9.87 -6.27
C PHE A 91 -5.94 -9.09 -6.69
N LEU A 92 -6.34 -8.14 -5.85
CA LEU A 92 -7.50 -7.30 -6.10
C LEU A 92 -7.06 -5.99 -6.74
N SER A 93 -7.56 -5.70 -7.94
CA SER A 93 -7.40 -4.41 -8.60
C SER A 93 -8.76 -3.84 -9.02
N GLU A 94 -8.78 -2.60 -9.51
CA GLU A 94 -10.00 -1.92 -9.96
C GLU A 94 -9.87 -1.51 -11.42
N TRP A 95 -11.01 -1.34 -12.09
CA TRP A 95 -11.01 -0.66 -13.38
C TRP A 95 -10.70 0.83 -13.18
N PRO A 96 -9.90 1.47 -14.05
CA PRO A 96 -9.63 2.90 -13.95
C PRO A 96 -10.90 3.76 -13.92
N GLY A 97 -10.96 4.74 -13.01
CA GLY A 97 -12.10 5.64 -12.81
C GLY A 97 -12.79 5.46 -11.46
N GLU A 98 -14.02 5.98 -11.31
CA GLU A 98 -14.89 5.61 -10.18
C GLU A 98 -15.04 4.08 -10.20
N ALA A 99 -14.83 3.39 -9.07
CA ALA A 99 -14.76 1.93 -9.03
C ALA A 99 -16.08 1.30 -9.49
N ARG A 100 -16.21 1.03 -10.79
CA ARG A 100 -17.40 0.41 -11.43
C ARG A 100 -17.34 -1.12 -11.40
N GLY A 101 -16.33 -1.68 -10.72
CA GLY A 101 -16.13 -3.09 -10.40
C GLY A 101 -14.69 -3.37 -9.98
N PHE A 102 -14.49 -4.50 -9.31
CA PHE A 102 -13.17 -5.06 -9.02
C PHE A 102 -12.76 -6.11 -10.04
N LEU A 103 -11.45 -6.34 -10.13
CA LEU A 103 -10.82 -7.44 -10.82
C LEU A 103 -10.14 -8.34 -9.80
N ILE A 104 -10.42 -9.64 -9.86
CA ILE A 104 -9.71 -10.66 -9.09
C ILE A 104 -8.71 -11.29 -10.06
N ASN A 105 -7.41 -11.17 -9.76
CA ASN A 105 -6.32 -11.66 -10.63
C ASN A 105 -6.46 -11.16 -12.09
N GLY A 106 -6.89 -9.90 -12.27
CA GLY A 106 -7.09 -9.29 -13.59
C GLY A 106 -8.36 -9.69 -14.33
N LYS A 107 -9.23 -10.52 -13.74
CA LYS A 107 -10.51 -10.96 -14.32
C LYS A 107 -11.70 -10.37 -13.55
N GLY A 108 -12.75 -10.01 -14.28
CA GLY A 108 -13.98 -9.54 -13.68
C GLY A 108 -14.96 -9.04 -14.73
N ILE A 109 -16.24 -9.17 -14.43
CA ILE A 109 -17.32 -8.71 -15.31
C ILE A 109 -17.87 -7.42 -14.73
N ALA A 110 -17.61 -6.31 -15.42
CA ALA A 110 -18.09 -5.00 -15.02
C ALA A 110 -19.62 -4.97 -14.95
N SER A 111 -20.14 -4.14 -14.04
CA SER A 111 -21.55 -3.75 -14.01
C SER A 111 -21.94 -3.04 -15.32
N SER A 112 -23.23 -3.06 -15.69
CA SER A 112 -23.74 -2.53 -16.97
C SER A 112 -23.28 -1.10 -17.27
N GLY A 113 -22.82 -0.85 -18.52
CA GLY A 113 -22.51 0.51 -19.02
C GLY A 113 -21.02 0.88 -19.08
N VAL A 114 -20.10 -0.06 -18.84
CA VAL A 114 -18.64 0.16 -18.93
C VAL A 114 -18.06 -0.58 -20.14
N PRO A 115 -17.23 0.08 -20.99
CA PRO A 115 -16.47 -0.61 -22.03
C PRO A 115 -15.55 -1.68 -21.43
N GLN A 116 -15.85 -2.95 -21.66
CA GLN A 116 -15.04 -4.08 -21.19
C GLN A 116 -13.79 -4.22 -22.06
N ARG A 117 -12.65 -3.70 -21.60
CA ARG A 117 -11.32 -3.96 -22.21
C ARG A 117 -10.61 -5.19 -21.61
N ALA A 118 -10.85 -5.54 -20.34
CA ALA A 118 -10.34 -6.72 -19.65
C ALA A 118 -11.19 -7.99 -19.85
N SER A 119 -10.70 -9.12 -19.32
CA SER A 119 -11.27 -10.46 -19.47
C SER A 119 -12.73 -10.53 -19.01
N LYS A 120 -13.63 -10.93 -19.92
CA LYS A 120 -15.08 -11.08 -19.69
C LYS A 120 -15.44 -12.36 -18.92
N THR A 121 -14.60 -12.71 -17.95
CA THR A 121 -14.75 -13.92 -17.16
C THR A 121 -14.57 -13.61 -15.69
N LEU A 122 -15.20 -14.43 -14.86
CA LEU A 122 -14.92 -14.50 -13.43
C LEU A 122 -13.60 -15.24 -13.21
N GLU A 123 -12.86 -14.86 -12.16
CA GLU A 123 -11.71 -15.66 -11.73
C GLU A 123 -12.18 -16.96 -11.09
N VAL A 124 -11.50 -18.06 -11.43
CA VAL A 124 -11.74 -19.38 -10.84
C VAL A 124 -10.52 -19.77 -10.01
N ILE A 125 -10.69 -19.81 -8.69
CA ILE A 125 -9.68 -20.32 -7.76
C ILE A 125 -9.97 -21.79 -7.54
N GLU A 126 -9.14 -22.65 -8.13
CA GLU A 126 -9.29 -24.10 -8.00
C GLU A 126 -8.61 -24.65 -6.74
N VAL A 127 -9.36 -25.46 -5.99
CA VAL A 127 -8.94 -26.10 -4.74
C VAL A 127 -9.28 -27.59 -4.72
N GLU A 128 -8.56 -28.35 -3.91
CA GLU A 128 -8.86 -29.74 -3.62
C GLU A 128 -9.62 -29.90 -2.29
N PRO A 129 -10.51 -30.89 -2.19
CA PRO A 129 -11.19 -31.23 -0.94
C PRO A 129 -10.23 -31.60 0.21
N ALA A 130 -10.60 -31.28 1.45
CA ALA A 130 -9.86 -31.62 2.67
C ALA A 130 -8.39 -31.16 2.69
N LYS A 131 -8.12 -29.95 2.21
CA LYS A 131 -6.80 -29.29 2.21
C LYS A 131 -6.86 -27.97 2.99
N ALA A 132 -5.70 -27.48 3.39
CA ALA A 132 -5.52 -26.15 3.95
C ALA A 132 -4.77 -25.31 2.92
N TYR A 133 -5.45 -24.35 2.30
CA TYR A 133 -4.87 -23.45 1.30
C TYR A 133 -4.45 -22.13 1.94
N ARG A 134 -3.24 -21.64 1.66
CA ARG A 134 -2.84 -20.25 1.95
C ARG A 134 -3.33 -19.36 0.81
N LEU A 135 -4.32 -18.53 1.10
CA LEU A 135 -4.78 -17.48 0.20
C LEU A 135 -4.05 -16.18 0.53
N ARG A 136 -3.34 -15.62 -0.45
CA ARG A 136 -2.57 -14.37 -0.32
C ARG A 136 -3.37 -13.21 -0.89
N PHE A 137 -4.12 -12.52 -0.03
CA PHE A 137 -4.95 -11.37 -0.39
C PHE A 137 -4.09 -10.11 -0.50
N ILE A 138 -4.20 -9.41 -1.62
CA ILE A 138 -3.46 -8.18 -1.90
C ILE A 138 -4.46 -7.10 -2.35
N GLY A 139 -4.51 -5.99 -1.62
CA GLY A 139 -5.32 -4.81 -1.91
C GLY A 139 -4.64 -3.87 -2.90
N GLY A 140 -4.41 -4.29 -4.14
CA GLY A 140 -3.89 -3.44 -5.23
C GLY A 140 -4.92 -2.50 -5.84
N THR A 141 -5.88 -2.02 -5.04
CA THR A 141 -6.98 -1.15 -5.48
C THR A 141 -6.53 0.31 -5.57
N SER A 142 -7.17 1.13 -6.40
CA SER A 142 -6.80 2.54 -6.56
C SER A 142 -7.60 3.45 -5.64
N LEU A 143 -8.86 3.12 -5.37
CA LEU A 143 -9.80 3.98 -4.68
C LEU A 143 -10.45 3.29 -3.48
N SER A 144 -11.07 2.12 -3.67
CA SER A 144 -11.99 1.58 -2.67
C SER A 144 -11.36 0.51 -1.78
N MET A 145 -11.75 0.52 -0.51
CA MET A 145 -11.65 -0.66 0.36
C MET A 145 -12.63 -1.72 -0.11
N ALA A 146 -12.29 -2.99 0.10
CA ALA A 146 -13.11 -4.12 -0.30
C ALA A 146 -13.48 -5.01 0.88
N MET A 147 -14.70 -5.55 0.82
CA MET A 147 -15.20 -6.63 1.67
C MET A 147 -15.33 -7.88 0.81
N ILE A 148 -14.72 -8.98 1.24
CA ILE A 148 -14.61 -10.23 0.48
C ILE A 148 -15.21 -11.37 1.30
N GLY A 149 -16.22 -12.04 0.76
CA GLY A 149 -16.81 -13.25 1.33
C GLY A 149 -16.80 -14.41 0.33
N VAL A 150 -16.80 -15.63 0.86
CA VAL A 150 -16.88 -16.86 0.06
C VAL A 150 -18.07 -17.68 0.53
N GLU A 151 -18.94 -18.07 -0.40
CA GLU A 151 -20.20 -18.74 -0.10
C GLU A 151 -19.92 -20.04 0.70
N ASN A 152 -20.56 -20.18 1.85
CA ASN A 152 -20.39 -21.32 2.77
C ASN A 152 -18.95 -21.58 3.26
N HIS A 153 -18.07 -20.57 3.21
CA HIS A 153 -16.71 -20.63 3.75
C HIS A 153 -16.45 -19.40 4.63
N THR A 154 -16.65 -19.55 5.93
CA THR A 154 -16.61 -18.45 6.91
C THR A 154 -15.50 -18.66 7.94
N GLN A 155 -14.39 -19.31 7.55
CA GLN A 155 -13.27 -19.57 8.46
C GLN A 155 -11.97 -19.36 7.70
N PHE A 156 -11.40 -18.18 7.89
CA PHE A 156 -10.11 -17.78 7.36
C PHE A 156 -9.18 -17.52 8.54
N ASP A 157 -8.15 -18.35 8.73
CA ASP A 157 -7.15 -18.10 9.76
C ASP A 157 -6.11 -17.11 9.21
N ILE A 158 -6.15 -15.85 9.63
CA ILE A 158 -5.13 -14.85 9.28
C ILE A 158 -3.81 -15.26 9.92
N ILE A 159 -2.78 -15.50 9.11
CA ILE A 159 -1.45 -15.97 9.54
C ILE A 159 -0.32 -14.98 9.20
N ALA A 160 -0.58 -13.99 8.34
CA ALA A 160 0.35 -12.91 8.07
C ALA A 160 -0.40 -11.64 7.68
N ALA A 161 0.20 -10.49 7.97
CA ALA A 161 -0.25 -9.17 7.54
C ALA A 161 0.96 -8.35 7.07
N ASP A 162 0.81 -7.71 5.91
CA ASP A 162 1.80 -6.79 5.32
C ASP A 162 3.25 -7.31 5.26
N GLY A 163 3.41 -8.61 5.00
CA GLY A 163 4.71 -9.27 4.85
C GLY A 163 5.26 -9.91 6.13
N HIS A 164 4.58 -9.76 7.28
CA HIS A 164 5.03 -10.34 8.55
C HIS A 164 4.04 -11.37 9.09
N TYR A 165 4.57 -12.47 9.63
CA TYR A 165 3.76 -13.51 10.26
C TYR A 165 3.11 -13.03 11.57
N THR A 166 1.86 -13.44 11.77
CA THR A 166 1.09 -13.18 12.99
C THR A 166 0.77 -14.49 13.71
N GLN A 167 0.43 -14.39 14.99
CA GLN A 167 -0.36 -15.43 15.65
C GLN A 167 -1.67 -15.60 14.87
N PRO A 168 -2.13 -16.84 14.61
CA PRO A 168 -3.35 -17.07 13.86
C PRO A 168 -4.57 -16.41 14.51
N TYR A 169 -5.38 -15.73 13.69
CA TYR A 169 -6.67 -15.19 14.13
C TYR A 169 -7.75 -15.47 13.09
N THR A 170 -8.81 -16.16 13.49
CA THR A 170 -9.89 -16.59 12.58
C THR A 170 -10.89 -15.46 12.33
N VAL A 171 -11.22 -15.23 11.07
CA VAL A 171 -12.27 -14.30 10.62
C VAL A 171 -13.25 -14.99 9.67
N ASP A 172 -14.47 -14.46 9.61
CA ASP A 172 -15.52 -14.99 8.72
C ASP A 172 -15.41 -14.49 7.27
N LEU A 173 -14.76 -13.35 7.09
CA LEU A 173 -14.61 -12.63 5.83
C LEU A 173 -13.33 -11.78 5.87
N ILE A 174 -12.89 -11.29 4.70
CA ILE A 174 -11.71 -10.42 4.58
C ILE A 174 -12.16 -9.00 4.26
N GLN A 175 -11.77 -8.02 5.09
CA GLN A 175 -11.84 -6.59 4.75
C GLN A 175 -10.42 -6.10 4.46
N ILE A 176 -10.20 -5.47 3.31
CA ILE A 176 -8.86 -5.08 2.86
C ILE A 176 -8.87 -3.70 2.22
N GLY A 177 -8.04 -2.80 2.76
CA GLY A 177 -7.79 -1.47 2.20
C GLY A 177 -6.76 -1.50 1.07
N THR A 178 -6.65 -0.41 0.31
CA THR A 178 -5.59 -0.27 -0.69
C THR A 178 -4.22 -0.26 -0.02
N GLY A 179 -3.27 -1.00 -0.59
CA GLY A 179 -1.93 -1.22 -0.06
C GLY A 179 -1.82 -2.39 0.92
N GLN A 180 -2.91 -2.83 1.57
CA GLN A 180 -2.84 -3.90 2.58
C GLN A 180 -2.68 -5.30 1.97
N ARG A 181 -2.08 -6.22 2.72
CA ARG A 181 -1.94 -7.63 2.38
C ARG A 181 -2.27 -8.51 3.59
N TYR A 182 -3.00 -9.58 3.35
CA TYR A 182 -3.24 -10.63 4.36
C TYR A 182 -3.00 -12.00 3.75
N ASP A 183 -2.31 -12.86 4.48
CA ASP A 183 -2.30 -14.28 4.18
C ASP A 183 -3.25 -14.99 5.12
N ALA A 184 -4.20 -15.73 4.56
CA ALA A 184 -5.19 -16.46 5.34
C ALA A 184 -5.24 -17.93 4.93
N VAL A 185 -5.34 -18.82 5.91
CA VAL A 185 -5.55 -20.24 5.66
C VAL A 185 -7.05 -20.51 5.51
N LEU A 186 -7.45 -21.02 4.34
CA LEU A 186 -8.77 -21.56 4.08
C LEU A 186 -8.72 -23.09 4.16
N ARG A 187 -9.49 -23.68 5.07
CA ARG A 187 -9.68 -25.13 5.13
C ARG A 187 -10.85 -25.53 4.23
N THR A 188 -10.56 -26.34 3.23
CA THR A 188 -11.54 -26.75 2.23
C THR A 188 -12.38 -27.92 2.73
N LYS A 189 -13.63 -27.95 2.27
CA LYS A 189 -14.63 -28.96 2.60
C LYS A 189 -14.13 -30.36 2.26
N SER A 190 -14.50 -31.31 3.11
CA SER A 190 -14.27 -32.73 2.89
C SER A 190 -15.15 -33.29 1.77
N CYS A 191 -14.80 -34.46 1.25
CA CYS A 191 -15.65 -35.18 0.31
C CYS A 191 -17.02 -35.56 0.87
N GLN A 192 -17.16 -35.65 2.19
CA GLN A 192 -18.47 -35.88 2.81
C GLN A 192 -19.34 -34.62 2.70
N GLU A 193 -18.83 -33.48 3.15
CA GLU A 193 -19.55 -32.19 3.07
C GLU A 193 -19.94 -31.83 1.64
N LEU A 194 -19.02 -32.03 0.67
CA LEU A 194 -19.33 -31.76 -0.74
C LEU A 194 -20.45 -32.66 -1.27
N ARG A 195 -20.49 -33.94 -0.86
CA ARG A 195 -21.56 -34.87 -1.25
C ARG A 195 -22.90 -34.48 -0.63
N GLU A 196 -22.90 -34.03 0.63
CA GLU A 196 -24.10 -33.55 1.33
C GLU A 196 -24.65 -32.25 0.71
N LEU A 197 -23.76 -31.32 0.34
CA LEU A 197 -24.13 -30.06 -0.30
C LEU A 197 -24.48 -30.23 -1.79
N GLY A 198 -24.01 -31.30 -2.43
CA GLY A 198 -24.28 -31.61 -3.82
C GLY A 198 -23.82 -30.53 -4.80
N LYS A 199 -22.67 -29.89 -4.54
CA LYS A 199 -22.05 -28.89 -5.44
C LYS A 199 -20.53 -28.79 -5.25
N LEU A 200 -19.84 -28.32 -6.29
CA LEU A 200 -18.38 -28.12 -6.30
C LEU A 200 -17.95 -26.66 -6.49
N ASP A 201 -18.87 -25.79 -6.91
CA ASP A 201 -18.59 -24.38 -7.16
C ASP A 201 -19.30 -23.51 -6.12
N TYR A 202 -18.59 -22.49 -5.63
CA TYR A 202 -19.06 -21.52 -4.66
C TYR A 202 -18.71 -20.11 -5.15
N TYR A 203 -19.63 -19.15 -5.00
CA TYR A 203 -19.32 -17.78 -5.36
C TYR A 203 -18.36 -17.13 -4.36
N ILE A 204 -17.40 -16.38 -4.89
CA ILE A 204 -16.65 -15.36 -4.17
C ILE A 204 -17.35 -14.03 -4.47
N GLN A 205 -17.68 -13.25 -3.45
CA GLN A 205 -18.32 -11.94 -3.59
C GLN A 205 -17.40 -10.86 -3.01
N VAL A 206 -17.16 -9.82 -3.80
CA VAL A 206 -16.37 -8.65 -3.42
C VAL A 206 -17.25 -7.42 -3.54
N GLU A 207 -17.29 -6.59 -2.50
CA GLU A 207 -18.02 -5.33 -2.52
C GLU A 207 -17.15 -4.18 -2.06
N ASN A 208 -17.33 -3.00 -2.67
CA ASN A 208 -16.65 -1.81 -2.23
C ASN A 208 -17.25 -1.31 -0.90
N ARG A 209 -16.43 -0.58 -0.15
CA ARG A 209 -16.78 0.02 1.13
C ARG A 209 -16.43 1.51 1.13
N ASP A 210 -17.14 2.25 1.99
CA ASP A 210 -16.97 3.69 2.19
C ASP A 210 -17.14 4.53 0.90
N ARG A 211 -18.06 4.14 0.02
CA ARG A 211 -18.41 4.86 -1.21
C ARG A 211 -19.92 5.06 -1.34
N ILE A 212 -20.33 6.10 -2.09
CA ILE A 212 -21.74 6.47 -2.27
C ILE A 212 -22.53 5.37 -2.96
N LYS A 213 -21.93 4.71 -3.95
CA LYS A 213 -22.54 3.60 -4.69
C LYS A 213 -21.83 2.30 -4.33
N MET A 214 -22.62 1.33 -3.87
CA MET A 214 -22.15 -0.03 -3.68
C MET A 214 -22.06 -0.74 -5.03
N VAL A 215 -20.92 -1.37 -5.28
CA VAL A 215 -20.63 -2.17 -6.47
C VAL A 215 -20.16 -3.53 -6.01
N SER A 216 -20.77 -4.57 -6.58
CA SER A 216 -20.40 -5.96 -6.33
C SER A 216 -19.66 -6.55 -7.53
N SER A 217 -18.65 -7.35 -7.26
CA SER A 217 -17.90 -8.13 -8.24
C SER A 217 -17.73 -9.56 -7.73
N TYR A 218 -17.47 -10.50 -8.64
CA TYR A 218 -17.59 -11.92 -8.33
C TYR A 218 -16.39 -12.73 -8.83
N GLY A 219 -16.14 -13.84 -8.15
CA GLY A 219 -15.24 -14.92 -8.54
C GLY A 219 -15.87 -16.27 -8.20
N ILE A 220 -15.15 -17.35 -8.46
CA ILE A 220 -15.60 -18.72 -8.19
C ILE A 220 -14.49 -19.45 -7.41
N LEU A 221 -14.84 -20.04 -6.27
CA LEU A 221 -14.03 -21.06 -5.62
C LEU A 221 -14.51 -22.43 -6.13
N ARG A 222 -13.67 -23.16 -6.85
CA ARG A 222 -14.02 -24.43 -7.51
C ARG A 222 -13.26 -25.60 -6.91
N TYR A 223 -13.99 -26.61 -6.46
CA TYR A 223 -13.42 -27.87 -6.00
C TYR A 223 -13.15 -28.79 -7.19
N LYS A 224 -11.92 -29.33 -7.27
CA LYS A 224 -11.63 -30.45 -8.18
C LYS A 224 -12.49 -31.65 -7.80
N ASN A 225 -13.06 -32.33 -8.78
CA ASN A 225 -13.94 -33.48 -8.55
C ASN A 225 -13.17 -34.78 -8.20
N THR A 226 -12.23 -34.72 -7.24
CA THR A 226 -11.51 -35.90 -6.75
C THR A 226 -12.38 -36.79 -5.86
N CYS A 227 -13.54 -36.29 -5.42
CA CYS A 227 -14.53 -37.02 -4.65
C CYS A 227 -15.53 -37.83 -5.49
N ASN A 228 -15.42 -37.81 -6.83
CA ASN A 228 -16.30 -38.51 -7.77
C ASN A 228 -17.80 -38.19 -7.57
N LEU A 229 -18.14 -36.91 -7.37
CA LEU A 229 -19.53 -36.47 -7.35
C LEU A 229 -20.15 -36.67 -8.75
N PRO A 230 -21.39 -37.17 -8.87
CA PRO A 230 -22.10 -37.28 -10.15
C PRO A 230 -22.26 -35.91 -10.82
N SER A 231 -22.25 -35.86 -12.16
CA SER A 231 -22.31 -34.67 -13.02
C SER A 231 -22.84 -33.40 -12.33
N GLN A 232 -21.91 -32.54 -11.89
CA GLN A 232 -22.22 -31.28 -11.23
C GLN A 232 -22.32 -30.15 -12.25
N LYS A 233 -23.32 -29.28 -12.09
CA LYS A 233 -23.43 -28.07 -12.91
C LYS A 233 -22.49 -27.01 -12.36
N HIS A 234 -21.41 -26.74 -13.08
CA HIS A 234 -20.51 -25.64 -12.77
C HIS A 234 -21.22 -24.29 -12.91
N LEU A 235 -20.79 -23.32 -12.09
CA LEU A 235 -21.24 -21.94 -12.18
C LEU A 235 -20.70 -21.32 -13.49
N PRO A 236 -21.48 -20.43 -14.14
CA PRO A 236 -21.05 -19.80 -15.39
C PRO A 236 -19.92 -18.81 -15.12
N GLU A 237 -18.82 -18.96 -15.85
CA GLU A 237 -17.66 -18.07 -15.76
C GLU A 237 -17.85 -16.76 -16.55
N HIS A 238 -18.79 -16.73 -17.49
CA HIS A 238 -18.99 -15.60 -18.42
C HIS A 238 -20.14 -14.65 -18.02
N SER A 239 -20.68 -14.80 -16.81
CA SER A 239 -21.80 -13.98 -16.34
C SER A 239 -21.79 -13.82 -14.83
N ASN A 240 -22.07 -12.59 -14.37
CA ASN A 240 -22.36 -12.34 -12.97
C ASN A 240 -23.65 -13.07 -12.54
N PRO A 241 -23.79 -13.47 -11.26
CA PRO A 241 -25.02 -14.05 -10.76
C PRO A 241 -26.18 -13.03 -10.88
N SER A 242 -27.39 -13.53 -11.17
CA SER A 242 -28.58 -12.69 -11.31
C SER A 242 -29.11 -12.14 -9.98
N LYS A 243 -28.66 -12.71 -8.86
CA LYS A 243 -28.93 -12.27 -7.48
C LYS A 243 -27.67 -12.39 -6.66
N SER A 244 -27.52 -11.54 -5.65
CA SER A 244 -26.41 -11.61 -4.69
C SER A 244 -26.34 -13.00 -4.05
N PRO A 245 -25.23 -13.74 -4.17
CA PRO A 245 -25.06 -15.05 -3.53
C PRO A 245 -25.07 -15.01 -2.00
N MET A 246 -24.59 -13.92 -1.40
CA MET A 246 -24.58 -13.71 0.05
C MET A 246 -24.82 -12.25 0.42
N ILE A 247 -25.00 -11.97 1.72
CA ILE A 247 -25.07 -10.62 2.27
C ILE A 247 -23.76 -10.37 3.01
N LEU A 248 -22.98 -9.39 2.55
CA LEU A 248 -21.80 -8.93 3.27
C LEU A 248 -22.20 -7.81 4.25
N PRO A 249 -21.61 -7.76 5.45
CA PRO A 249 -21.91 -6.69 6.40
C PRO A 249 -21.37 -5.34 5.89
N PRO A 250 -21.85 -4.22 6.46
CA PRO A 250 -21.23 -2.91 6.29
C PRO A 250 -19.74 -2.91 6.68
N THR A 251 -19.05 -1.80 6.42
CA THR A 251 -17.67 -1.57 6.85
C THR A 251 -17.50 -1.89 8.34
N ILE A 252 -16.52 -2.73 8.67
CA ILE A 252 -16.15 -3.06 10.04
C ILE A 252 -15.12 -2.03 10.48
N SER A 253 -15.52 -1.11 11.36
CA SER A 253 -14.61 -0.15 11.98
C SER A 253 -13.62 -0.88 12.88
N GLY A 254 -12.34 -0.57 12.75
CA GLY A 254 -11.26 -1.23 13.48
C GLY A 254 -11.11 -2.72 13.15
N TYR A 255 -11.38 -3.12 11.90
CA TYR A 255 -11.17 -4.50 11.45
C TYR A 255 -9.74 -4.97 11.76
N LEU A 256 -9.63 -6.05 12.54
CA LEU A 256 -8.38 -6.63 13.06
C LEU A 256 -7.57 -5.77 14.05
N ASP A 257 -8.03 -4.56 14.41
CA ASP A 257 -7.37 -3.73 15.42
C ASP A 257 -7.28 -4.49 16.75
N TYR A 258 -6.09 -4.49 17.34
CA TYR A 258 -5.75 -5.17 18.60
C TYR A 258 -5.96 -6.71 18.59
N LYS A 259 -6.21 -7.33 17.42
CA LYS A 259 -6.36 -8.79 17.28
C LYS A 259 -5.07 -9.46 16.82
N LEU A 260 -4.36 -8.85 15.88
CA LEU A 260 -3.12 -9.38 15.35
C LEU A 260 -1.97 -9.18 16.34
N ARG A 261 -1.12 -10.20 16.47
CA ARG A 261 0.10 -10.17 17.28
C ARG A 261 1.22 -10.79 16.46
N PRO A 262 2.45 -10.25 16.46
CA PRO A 262 3.57 -10.86 15.76
C PRO A 262 3.79 -12.32 16.17
N LEU A 263 4.11 -13.19 15.20
CA LEU A 263 4.40 -14.60 15.49
C LEU A 263 5.71 -14.75 16.28
N ARG A 264 6.73 -13.96 15.93
CA ARG A 264 8.00 -13.84 16.66
C ARG A 264 7.95 -12.61 17.55
N HIS A 265 8.45 -12.72 18.78
CA HIS A 265 8.52 -11.59 19.69
C HIS A 265 9.41 -10.50 19.11
N THR A 266 8.81 -9.35 18.84
CA THR A 266 9.44 -8.12 18.39
C THR A 266 8.94 -7.01 19.31
N ASN A 267 9.86 -6.18 19.81
CA ASN A 267 9.51 -5.13 20.76
C ASN A 267 9.32 -3.81 19.99
N PRO A 268 8.09 -3.29 19.89
CA PRO A 268 7.88 -1.94 19.36
C PRO A 268 8.55 -0.89 20.26
N PRO A 269 8.98 0.25 19.73
CA PRO A 269 9.42 1.37 20.56
C PRO A 269 8.33 1.79 21.56
N THR A 270 8.70 1.88 22.83
CA THR A 270 7.80 2.28 23.90
C THR A 270 7.59 3.79 23.90
N ILE A 271 6.53 4.26 24.58
CA ILE A 271 6.25 5.70 24.71
C ILE A 271 7.40 6.46 25.41
N ASN A 272 8.13 5.81 26.30
CA ASN A 272 9.27 6.41 27.02
C ASN A 272 10.51 6.59 26.14
N GLU A 273 10.57 5.88 25.01
CA GLU A 273 11.66 6.00 24.04
C GLU A 273 11.39 7.09 23.00
N VAL A 274 10.15 7.57 22.88
CA VAL A 274 9.76 8.60 21.91
C VAL A 274 10.57 9.87 22.14
N THR A 275 11.38 10.22 21.15
CA THR A 275 12.20 11.45 21.17
C THR A 275 11.41 12.62 20.64
N ARG A 276 10.50 12.39 19.69
CA ARG A 276 9.68 13.42 19.06
C ARG A 276 8.34 12.88 18.59
N ARG A 277 7.31 13.70 18.77
CA ARG A 277 5.97 13.46 18.24
C ARG A 277 5.67 14.42 17.10
N VAL A 278 5.16 13.89 15.99
CA VAL A 278 4.69 14.65 14.83
C VAL A 278 3.19 14.39 14.67
N ILE A 279 2.40 15.46 14.64
CA ILE A 279 0.95 15.36 14.42
C ILE A 279 0.68 15.73 12.96
N ILE A 280 0.06 14.81 12.24
CA ILE A 280 -0.29 14.90 10.83
C ILE A 280 -1.79 15.17 10.74
N HIS A 281 -2.16 16.43 10.53
CA HIS A 281 -3.53 16.82 10.24
C HIS A 281 -3.84 16.61 8.76
N THR A 282 -4.83 15.78 8.48
CA THR A 282 -5.31 15.52 7.12
C THR A 282 -6.60 16.27 6.88
N GLN A 283 -6.66 17.07 5.81
CA GLN A 283 -7.88 17.81 5.48
C GLN A 283 -8.05 17.99 3.97
N LEU A 284 -9.27 17.77 3.48
CA LEU A 284 -9.65 18.14 2.12
C LEU A 284 -9.94 19.64 2.06
N LEU A 285 -9.27 20.34 1.16
CA LEU A 285 -9.54 21.73 0.79
C LEU A 285 -10.35 21.77 -0.51
N ALA A 286 -11.53 22.39 -0.45
CA ALA A 286 -12.34 22.70 -1.62
C ALA A 286 -12.12 24.17 -2.02
N HIS A 287 -11.30 24.41 -3.06
CA HIS A 287 -10.88 25.72 -3.54
C HIS A 287 -10.91 25.79 -5.07
N HIS A 288 -12.06 26.04 -5.70
CA HIS A 288 -12.28 25.96 -7.18
C HIS A 288 -11.90 24.61 -7.85
N TYR A 289 -11.11 23.78 -7.19
CA TYR A 289 -10.63 22.42 -7.38
C TYR A 289 -10.54 21.76 -5.99
N TYR A 290 -10.18 20.47 -5.95
CA TYR A 290 -10.03 19.71 -4.71
C TYR A 290 -8.57 19.33 -4.50
N ALA A 291 -8.00 19.69 -3.36
CA ALA A 291 -6.65 19.31 -2.94
C ALA A 291 -6.65 18.78 -1.51
N TRP A 292 -5.86 17.75 -1.27
CA TRP A 292 -5.65 17.21 0.07
C TRP A 292 -4.44 17.86 0.70
N GLN A 293 -4.62 18.35 1.92
CA GLN A 293 -3.54 18.97 2.68
C GLN A 293 -3.14 18.08 3.86
N VAL A 294 -1.83 18.04 4.07
CA VAL A 294 -1.18 17.51 5.26
C VAL A 294 -0.55 18.68 6.00
N ASN A 295 -1.03 18.99 7.20
CA ASN A 295 -0.58 20.15 7.98
C ASN A 295 -0.60 21.48 7.20
N ASN A 296 -1.75 21.78 6.55
CA ASN A 296 -1.98 22.95 5.70
C ASN A 296 -1.07 23.05 4.46
N ASN A 297 -0.44 21.95 4.05
CA ASN A 297 0.46 21.91 2.93
C ASN A 297 0.09 20.75 1.99
N THR A 298 0.10 21.00 0.68
CA THR A 298 -0.17 19.95 -0.33
C THR A 298 1.12 19.49 -0.99
N TRP A 299 1.26 18.21 -1.33
CA TRP A 299 2.35 17.78 -2.21
C TRP A 299 1.99 18.00 -3.67
N THR A 300 2.91 18.53 -4.47
CA THR A 300 2.72 18.68 -5.91
C THR A 300 4.04 18.49 -6.66
N GLU A 301 3.94 17.83 -7.81
CA GLU A 301 5.02 17.75 -8.80
C GLU A 301 5.02 18.98 -9.73
N ASP A 302 3.95 19.79 -9.69
CA ASP A 302 3.82 21.06 -10.41
C ASP A 302 4.12 22.25 -9.49
N GLN A 303 5.20 22.96 -9.80
CA GLN A 303 5.69 24.12 -9.04
C GLN A 303 4.77 25.36 -9.12
N ALA A 304 3.72 25.32 -9.94
CA ALA A 304 2.80 26.44 -10.17
C ALA A 304 1.51 26.41 -9.31
N ASP A 305 1.45 25.55 -8.29
CA ASP A 305 0.24 25.41 -7.47
C ASP A 305 -0.03 26.67 -6.62
N PRO A 306 -1.24 27.28 -6.70
CA PRO A 306 -1.57 28.51 -5.96
C PRO A 306 -1.78 28.30 -4.46
N VAL A 307 -1.91 27.07 -3.95
CA VAL A 307 -2.00 26.81 -2.50
C VAL A 307 -0.62 26.54 -1.89
N PRO A 308 -0.43 26.70 -0.56
CA PRO A 308 0.80 26.28 0.10
C PRO A 308 1.11 24.81 -0.21
N HIS A 309 2.30 24.57 -0.76
CA HIS A 309 2.69 23.26 -1.26
C HIS A 309 4.16 22.93 -0.98
N THR A 310 4.45 21.64 -0.85
CA THR A 310 5.79 21.08 -1.02
C THR A 310 5.93 20.61 -2.45
N SER A 311 6.97 21.09 -3.11
CA SER A 311 7.38 20.63 -4.43
C SER A 311 8.91 20.71 -4.50
N SER A 312 9.52 19.86 -5.31
CA SER A 312 10.96 19.87 -5.52
C SER A 312 11.31 19.93 -6.99
N SER A 313 12.38 20.65 -7.34
CA SER A 313 12.83 20.74 -8.74
C SER A 313 13.66 19.53 -9.19
N GLN A 314 14.03 18.66 -8.25
CA GLN A 314 14.84 17.46 -8.45
C GLN A 314 14.62 16.50 -7.27
N PRO A 315 15.00 15.21 -7.36
CA PRO A 315 14.85 14.30 -6.24
C PRO A 315 15.60 14.79 -5.00
N TYR A 316 14.94 14.79 -3.83
CA TYR A 316 15.56 15.17 -2.57
C TYR A 316 16.83 14.37 -2.32
N LEU A 317 16.79 13.05 -2.52
CA LEU A 317 17.95 12.19 -2.31
C LEU A 317 19.12 12.62 -3.22
N VAL A 318 18.87 12.83 -4.52
CA VAL A 318 19.87 13.36 -5.47
C VAL A 318 20.45 14.70 -5.01
N ALA A 319 19.63 15.58 -4.46
CA ALA A 319 20.08 16.88 -4.00
C ALA A 319 20.95 16.81 -2.74
N LEU A 320 20.62 15.91 -1.83
CA LEU A 320 21.38 15.64 -0.61
C LEU A 320 22.75 15.04 -0.92
N TYR A 321 22.84 14.10 -1.87
CA TYR A 321 24.12 13.58 -2.35
C TYR A 321 25.00 14.66 -2.99
N ASN A 322 24.40 15.61 -3.70
CA ASN A 322 25.12 16.76 -4.27
C ASN A 322 25.42 17.86 -3.23
N ASN A 323 25.16 17.60 -1.94
CA ASN A 323 25.34 18.54 -0.83
C ASN A 323 24.73 19.93 -1.10
N GLN A 324 23.58 19.96 -1.78
CA GLN A 324 22.94 21.22 -2.13
C GLN A 324 22.31 21.83 -0.87
N SER A 325 22.87 22.95 -0.41
CA SER A 325 22.48 23.60 0.85
C SER A 325 20.98 23.89 0.97
N ARG A 326 20.28 24.11 -0.15
CA ARG A 326 18.83 24.38 -0.17
C ARG A 326 17.97 23.18 0.27
N TYR A 327 18.47 21.95 0.12
CA TYR A 327 17.75 20.72 0.49
C TYR A 327 18.24 20.10 1.80
N LEU A 328 19.34 20.61 2.37
CA LEU A 328 19.81 20.14 3.67
C LEU A 328 18.74 20.41 4.74
N PRO A 329 18.38 19.38 5.54
CA PRO A 329 17.31 19.47 6.53
C PRO A 329 17.67 20.43 7.66
N ASP A 330 16.70 21.24 8.08
CA ASP A 330 16.78 22.06 9.30
C ASP A 330 15.95 21.43 10.42
N TYR A 331 16.62 20.68 11.31
CA TYR A 331 15.96 19.96 12.39
C TYR A 331 15.39 20.86 13.48
N ASP A 332 16.05 21.99 13.77
CA ASP A 332 15.60 22.90 14.81
C ASP A 332 14.36 23.66 14.33
N ALA A 333 14.36 24.08 13.06
CA ALA A 333 13.16 24.62 12.42
C ALA A 333 12.04 23.58 12.33
N ALA A 334 12.34 22.34 11.96
CA ALA A 334 11.36 21.27 11.94
C ALA A 334 10.73 21.04 13.32
N PHE A 335 11.55 20.99 14.37
CA PHE A 335 11.07 20.83 15.74
C PHE A 335 10.16 22.00 16.16
N ALA A 336 10.54 23.23 15.85
CA ALA A 336 9.75 24.42 16.14
C ALA A 336 8.41 24.48 15.37
N ASN A 337 8.30 23.78 14.24
CA ASN A 337 7.14 23.78 13.34
C ASN A 337 6.41 22.42 13.33
N GLY A 338 6.38 21.71 14.47
CA GLY A 338 5.57 20.51 14.63
C GLY A 338 6.04 19.31 13.79
N GLY A 339 7.30 19.32 13.35
CA GLY A 339 7.95 18.28 12.57
C GLY A 339 8.24 18.65 11.11
N LEU A 340 7.61 19.70 10.58
CA LEU A 340 7.79 20.15 9.20
C LEU A 340 8.94 21.16 9.11
N ASP A 341 9.97 20.88 8.32
CA ASP A 341 10.98 21.87 7.96
C ASP A 341 10.40 22.86 6.93
N PRO A 342 10.17 24.14 7.30
CA PRO A 342 9.56 25.12 6.40
C PRO A 342 10.44 25.48 5.20
N LYS A 343 11.74 25.23 5.27
CA LYS A 343 12.68 25.49 4.17
C LYS A 343 12.56 24.43 3.08
N THR A 344 12.49 23.16 3.47
CA THR A 344 12.50 22.05 2.51
C THR A 344 11.11 21.48 2.26
N GLY A 345 10.12 21.76 3.11
CA GLY A 345 8.78 21.17 3.03
C GLY A 345 8.75 19.69 3.40
N THR A 346 9.75 19.19 4.13
CA THR A 346 9.91 17.77 4.49
C THR A 346 9.85 17.56 6.00
N TYR A 347 9.76 16.30 6.43
CA TYR A 347 9.81 15.89 7.82
C TYR A 347 11.16 15.21 8.13
N PRO A 348 12.20 15.98 8.49
CA PRO A 348 13.50 15.39 8.75
C PRO A 348 13.54 14.71 10.12
N ALA A 349 14.30 13.62 10.23
CA ALA A 349 14.56 12.89 11.48
C ALA A 349 16.01 12.37 11.52
N LYS A 350 16.66 12.47 12.69
CA LYS A 350 18.04 12.01 12.87
C LYS A 350 18.07 10.51 13.13
N LEU A 351 19.15 9.85 12.72
CA LEU A 351 19.39 8.46 13.10
C LEU A 351 19.39 8.32 14.64
N GLY A 352 18.78 7.25 15.13
CA GLY A 352 18.57 6.96 16.55
C GLY A 352 17.31 7.58 17.15
N GLU A 353 16.65 8.54 16.49
CA GLU A 353 15.37 9.07 16.97
C GLU A 353 14.28 7.99 16.99
N VAL A 354 13.34 8.13 17.92
CA VAL A 354 12.07 7.39 17.91
C VAL A 354 10.97 8.40 17.68
N ILE A 355 10.37 8.32 16.50
CA ILE A 355 9.30 9.22 16.09
C ILE A 355 7.95 8.56 16.36
N GLU A 356 7.07 9.30 17.02
CA GLU A 356 5.65 8.96 17.08
C GLU A 356 4.87 9.85 16.11
N ILE A 357 4.16 9.24 15.17
CA ILE A 357 3.35 9.93 14.17
C ILE A 357 1.88 9.76 14.56
N VAL A 358 1.20 10.87 14.82
CA VAL A 358 -0.23 10.90 15.09
C VAL A 358 -0.95 11.38 13.83
N PHE A 359 -1.68 10.50 13.16
CA PHE A 359 -2.58 10.89 12.09
C PHE A 359 -3.89 11.35 12.70
N GLN A 360 -4.25 12.60 12.45
CA GLN A 360 -5.52 13.20 12.84
C GLN A 360 -6.29 13.56 11.58
N GLN A 361 -7.46 12.95 11.40
CA GLN A 361 -8.36 13.37 10.33
C GLN A 361 -9.16 14.60 10.76
N LEU A 362 -9.28 15.58 9.87
CA LEU A 362 -10.15 16.73 10.01
C LEU A 362 -11.22 16.71 8.92
N ALA A 363 -12.41 17.24 9.25
CA ALA A 363 -13.47 17.42 8.27
C ALA A 363 -13.03 18.39 7.16
N SER A 364 -13.51 18.16 5.93
CA SER A 364 -13.24 19.04 4.79
C SER A 364 -13.58 20.50 5.09
N ARG A 365 -12.89 21.42 4.43
CA ARG A 365 -13.16 22.87 4.50
C ARG A 365 -13.18 23.51 3.11
N SER A 366 -13.97 24.56 2.98
CA SER A 366 -13.91 25.51 1.87
C SER A 366 -12.70 26.44 2.02
N GLU A 367 -12.32 27.11 0.93
CA GLU A 367 -11.27 28.14 0.92
C GLU A 367 -11.48 29.25 1.97
N ASP A 368 -12.73 29.71 2.16
CA ASP A 368 -13.07 30.74 3.14
C ASP A 368 -13.04 30.25 4.60
N GLY A 369 -12.61 29.01 4.82
CA GLY A 369 -12.57 28.37 6.13
C GLY A 369 -13.90 27.76 6.57
N THR A 370 -14.95 27.82 5.74
CA THR A 370 -16.25 27.21 6.06
C THR A 370 -16.11 25.69 6.15
N PRO A 371 -16.52 25.04 7.25
CA PRO A 371 -16.50 23.58 7.34
C PRO A 371 -17.42 22.94 6.30
N GLY A 372 -16.86 22.09 5.44
CA GLY A 372 -17.60 21.27 4.48
C GLY A 372 -18.18 19.99 5.11
N GLY A 373 -17.62 19.56 6.25
CA GLY A 373 -18.18 18.49 7.07
C GLY A 373 -18.02 17.07 6.53
N GLN A 374 -17.31 16.89 5.41
CA GLN A 374 -17.05 15.58 4.81
C GLN A 374 -15.81 14.93 5.43
N LEU A 375 -15.88 13.62 5.63
CA LEU A 375 -14.80 12.76 6.08
C LEU A 375 -14.70 11.58 5.10
N ASP A 376 -13.51 11.02 4.94
CA ASP A 376 -13.24 9.84 4.11
C ASP A 376 -12.29 8.86 4.83
N THR A 377 -12.25 7.61 4.42
CA THR A 377 -11.30 6.64 4.96
C THR A 377 -9.97 6.77 4.22
N HIS A 378 -8.87 6.87 4.99
CA HIS A 378 -7.52 7.07 4.44
C HIS A 378 -6.59 5.93 4.83
N PRO A 379 -6.32 4.96 3.93
CA PRO A 379 -5.26 4.00 4.13
C PRO A 379 -3.92 4.70 3.95
N TRP A 380 -3.24 5.00 5.04
CA TRP A 380 -1.89 5.55 4.99
C TRP A 380 -0.87 4.45 4.70
N HIS A 381 0.14 4.78 3.91
CA HIS A 381 1.28 3.94 3.61
C HIS A 381 2.57 4.72 3.88
N ALA A 382 3.58 4.03 4.40
CA ALA A 382 4.90 4.59 4.61
C ALA A 382 5.95 3.70 3.94
N HIS A 383 6.85 4.36 3.20
CA HIS A 383 8.04 3.76 2.64
C HIS A 383 9.15 3.69 3.71
N GLY A 384 10.20 2.95 3.39
CA GLY A 384 11.35 2.76 4.26
C GLY A 384 11.15 1.61 5.25
N ALA A 385 11.59 1.82 6.50
CA ALA A 385 11.60 0.78 7.53
C ALA A 385 10.19 0.47 8.08
N HIS A 386 10.09 -0.52 8.98
CA HIS A 386 8.82 -0.92 9.56
C HIS A 386 8.24 0.13 10.53
N TYR A 387 6.93 0.37 10.44
CA TYR A 387 6.16 1.26 11.31
C TYR A 387 5.25 0.44 12.22
N TRP A 388 5.35 0.66 13.53
CA TRP A 388 4.52 0.00 14.52
C TRP A 388 3.21 0.74 14.69
N ASP A 389 2.10 0.06 14.42
CA ASP A 389 0.78 0.56 14.72
C ASP A 389 0.49 0.47 16.23
N MET A 390 0.33 1.63 16.87
CA MET A 390 0.15 1.74 18.31
C MET A 390 -1.32 1.85 18.72
N GLY A 391 -2.22 1.94 17.74
CA GLY A 391 -3.65 2.03 17.94
C GLY A 391 -4.28 3.25 17.30
N GLY A 392 -5.61 3.27 17.34
CA GLY A 392 -6.43 4.33 16.78
C GLY A 392 -7.81 4.36 17.43
N GLY A 393 -8.55 5.42 17.14
CA GLY A 393 -9.88 5.63 17.71
C GLY A 393 -10.67 6.74 17.01
N PRO A 394 -11.98 6.84 17.30
CA PRO A 394 -12.80 7.95 16.86
C PRO A 394 -12.43 9.23 17.61
N GLY A 395 -12.83 10.38 17.05
CA GLY A 395 -12.66 11.67 17.69
C GLY A 395 -11.30 12.33 17.46
N ALA A 396 -11.02 13.34 18.27
CA ALA A 396 -9.72 14.01 18.26
C ALA A 396 -8.74 13.28 19.18
N TRP A 397 -7.53 13.09 18.70
CA TRP A 397 -6.44 12.55 19.49
C TRP A 397 -6.10 13.48 20.65
N ASP A 398 -5.81 12.89 21.79
CA ASP A 398 -5.34 13.59 22.98
C ASP A 398 -4.33 12.69 23.70
N PRO A 399 -3.12 13.17 24.01
CA PRO A 399 -2.09 12.36 24.67
C PRO A 399 -2.46 11.96 26.10
N ASP A 400 -3.35 12.71 26.74
CA ASP A 400 -3.73 12.55 28.15
C ASP A 400 -5.08 11.82 28.31
N VAL A 401 -5.80 11.56 27.21
CA VAL A 401 -7.10 10.88 27.22
C VAL A 401 -7.02 9.58 26.42
N GLU A 402 -7.10 8.45 27.12
CA GLU A 402 -7.19 7.13 26.49
C GLU A 402 -8.40 7.07 25.54
N GLY A 403 -8.16 6.72 24.27
CA GLY A 403 -9.20 6.69 23.24
C GLY A 403 -9.47 8.03 22.54
N GLY A 404 -8.86 9.13 22.99
CA GLY A 404 -9.10 10.48 22.46
C GLY A 404 -10.42 11.10 22.92
N LYS A 405 -10.77 12.26 22.36
CA LYS A 405 -12.00 13.02 22.66
C LYS A 405 -13.14 12.59 21.73
N PRO A 406 -14.14 11.82 22.20
CA PRO A 406 -15.10 11.10 21.36
C PRO A 406 -16.17 11.99 20.69
N ASN A 407 -16.29 13.27 21.06
CA ASN A 407 -17.36 14.16 20.61
C ASN A 407 -17.01 14.94 19.32
N GLU A 408 -15.85 14.69 18.73
CA GLU A 408 -15.43 15.35 17.49
C GLU A 408 -15.67 14.42 16.30
N LYS A 409 -16.20 14.97 15.19
CA LYS A 409 -16.33 14.24 13.92
C LYS A 409 -14.95 14.09 13.28
N ALA A 410 -14.23 13.07 13.71
CA ALA A 410 -12.87 12.78 13.29
C ALA A 410 -12.47 11.34 13.66
N GLY A 411 -11.26 10.96 13.29
CA GLY A 411 -10.60 9.75 13.79
C GLY A 411 -9.09 9.96 13.82
N TRP A 412 -8.41 9.13 14.58
CA TRP A 412 -6.97 9.20 14.75
C TRP A 412 -6.32 7.82 14.72
N ARG A 413 -5.05 7.77 14.32
CA ARG A 413 -4.19 6.57 14.41
C ARG A 413 -2.76 6.96 14.73
N VAL A 414 -2.06 6.15 15.52
CA VAL A 414 -0.70 6.44 15.97
C VAL A 414 0.26 5.37 15.48
N TRP A 415 1.34 5.81 14.84
CA TRP A 415 2.46 4.95 14.47
C TRP A 415 3.72 5.32 15.25
N ARG A 416 4.60 4.35 15.47
CA ARG A 416 5.95 4.57 15.98
C ARG A 416 7.00 3.90 15.12
N LEU A 417 8.13 4.57 14.94
CA LEU A 417 9.29 4.00 14.29
C LEU A 417 10.58 4.46 14.97
N ARG A 418 11.62 3.64 14.85
CA ARG A 418 12.98 4.05 15.15
C ARG A 418 13.72 4.32 13.85
N ILE A 419 14.40 5.45 13.78
CA ILE A 419 15.16 5.85 12.60
C ILE A 419 16.53 5.17 12.65
N ASN A 420 16.71 4.06 11.94
CA ASN A 420 17.98 3.34 11.92
C ASN A 420 18.77 3.55 10.63
N ASP A 421 18.06 3.75 9.51
CA ASP A 421 18.64 3.74 8.18
C ASP A 421 18.43 5.11 7.51
N PRO A 422 19.49 5.70 6.91
CA PRO A 422 19.36 6.94 6.19
C PRO A 422 18.60 6.74 4.88
N GLY A 423 17.84 7.74 4.46
CA GLY A 423 17.07 7.68 3.23
C GLY A 423 16.05 8.80 3.10
N VAL A 424 15.41 8.87 1.94
CA VAL A 424 14.29 9.77 1.69
C VAL A 424 13.07 8.91 1.37
N TRP A 425 12.07 8.96 2.24
CA TRP A 425 10.93 8.05 2.22
C TRP A 425 9.63 8.83 2.14
N MET A 426 8.67 8.33 1.36
CA MET A 426 7.35 8.92 1.29
C MET A 426 6.43 8.31 2.35
N VAL A 427 5.59 9.16 2.95
CA VAL A 427 4.43 8.74 3.74
C VAL A 427 3.21 9.40 3.13
N HIS A 428 2.28 8.61 2.61
CA HIS A 428 1.18 9.12 1.80
C HIS A 428 -0.11 8.30 1.96
N CYS A 429 -1.23 8.89 1.55
CA CYS A 429 -2.46 8.14 1.37
C CYS A 429 -2.30 7.18 0.19
N HIS A 430 -2.71 5.93 0.37
CA HIS A 430 -2.65 4.90 -0.66
C HIS A 430 -3.93 4.86 -1.52
N THR A 431 -4.91 5.72 -1.24
CA THR A 431 -5.95 6.06 -2.21
C THR A 431 -5.33 6.93 -3.30
N LEU A 432 -5.20 6.39 -4.52
CA LEU A 432 -4.46 6.97 -5.63
C LEU A 432 -4.91 8.40 -5.97
N GLN A 433 -6.22 8.66 -5.95
CA GLN A 433 -6.75 10.00 -6.20
C GLN A 433 -6.31 10.99 -5.11
N HIS A 434 -6.35 10.59 -3.83
CA HIS A 434 -5.95 11.43 -2.71
C HIS A 434 -4.45 11.71 -2.75
N MET A 435 -3.66 10.67 -3.06
CA MET A 435 -2.23 10.78 -3.30
C MET A 435 -1.95 11.87 -4.35
N ILE A 436 -2.55 11.76 -5.54
CA ILE A 436 -2.34 12.70 -6.65
C ILE A 436 -2.85 14.11 -6.34
N GLN A 437 -3.89 14.23 -5.51
CA GLN A 437 -4.39 15.50 -4.99
C GLN A 437 -3.52 16.09 -3.86
N GLY A 438 -2.37 15.48 -3.56
CA GLY A 438 -1.34 16.04 -2.70
C GLY A 438 -1.33 15.52 -1.26
N MET A 439 -2.06 14.44 -0.96
CA MET A 439 -2.04 13.78 0.36
C MET A 439 -0.76 12.94 0.56
N GLN A 440 0.39 13.59 0.50
CA GLN A 440 1.71 12.97 0.55
C GLN A 440 2.67 13.83 1.37
N THR A 441 3.67 13.18 1.94
CA THR A 441 4.76 13.84 2.66
C THR A 441 6.08 13.13 2.36
N VAL A 442 7.18 13.89 2.43
CA VAL A 442 8.54 13.36 2.30
C VAL A 442 9.24 13.43 3.65
N TRP A 443 9.86 12.33 4.05
CA TRP A 443 10.60 12.16 5.29
C TRP A 443 12.07 11.92 4.98
N ILE A 444 12.93 12.75 5.56
CA ILE A 444 14.39 12.64 5.39
C ILE A 444 14.96 12.00 6.66
N HIS A 445 15.46 10.78 6.55
CA HIS A 445 16.11 10.07 7.64
C HIS A 445 17.63 10.22 7.53
N GLY A 446 18.27 10.73 8.58
CA GLY A 446 19.71 11.01 8.59
C GLY A 446 20.06 12.45 8.18
N ASP A 447 21.30 12.84 8.42
CA ASP A 447 21.85 14.17 8.14
C ASP A 447 22.78 14.20 6.92
N ALA A 448 23.29 15.38 6.59
CA ALA A 448 24.19 15.56 5.44
C ALA A 448 25.41 14.62 5.49
N LYS A 449 25.96 14.33 6.68
CA LYS A 449 27.11 13.42 6.85
C LYS A 449 26.68 11.97 6.66
N ASP A 450 25.50 11.59 7.15
CA ASP A 450 24.96 10.25 6.93
C ASP A 450 24.82 9.97 5.43
N PHE A 451 24.35 10.96 4.65
CA PHE A 451 24.28 10.87 3.18
C PHE A 451 25.64 10.97 2.49
N MET A 452 26.59 11.75 3.01
CA MET A 452 27.97 11.80 2.49
C MET A 452 28.76 10.52 2.81
N HIS A 453 28.44 9.79 3.87
CA HIS A 453 29.03 8.46 4.13
C HIS A 453 28.45 7.36 3.24
N LEU A 454 27.35 7.64 2.52
CA LEU A 454 26.91 6.85 1.37
C LEU A 454 27.73 7.18 0.10
N GLU A 455 28.80 7.98 0.16
CA GLU A 455 29.71 8.24 -0.97
C GLU A 455 30.20 6.92 -1.59
N ARG A 456 29.59 6.57 -2.72
CA ARG A 456 30.02 5.51 -3.60
C ARG A 456 30.33 6.15 -4.96
N PRO A 457 31.49 5.84 -5.57
CA PRO A 457 31.86 6.36 -6.89
C PRO A 457 30.80 6.06 -7.95
N ASP A 458 30.00 5.03 -7.74
CA ASP A 458 29.03 4.52 -8.70
C ASP A 458 27.62 5.16 -8.56
N VAL A 459 27.42 6.05 -7.58
CA VAL A 459 26.15 6.82 -7.43
C VAL A 459 26.05 7.95 -8.46
N GLN A 460 27.15 8.35 -9.09
CA GLN A 460 27.21 9.47 -10.04
C GLN A 460 26.18 9.35 -11.17
N GLY A 461 25.89 8.12 -11.60
CA GLY A 461 24.89 7.86 -12.61
C GLY A 461 23.46 8.23 -12.21
N TYR A 462 23.11 8.03 -10.94
CA TYR A 462 21.79 8.32 -10.38
C TYR A 462 21.57 9.81 -10.13
N LEU A 463 22.66 10.60 -10.03
CA LEU A 463 22.56 12.03 -9.73
C LEU A 463 22.08 12.85 -10.93
N ASN A 464 22.35 12.39 -12.14
CA ASN A 464 21.98 13.08 -13.36
C ASN A 464 20.68 12.53 -13.94
N TYR A 465 19.76 13.42 -14.32
CA TYR A 465 18.54 13.02 -15.02
C TYR A 465 18.88 12.35 -16.35
N GLY A 466 18.43 11.11 -16.56
CA GLY A 466 18.78 10.33 -17.75
C GLY A 466 20.28 10.01 -17.83
N GLY A 467 20.99 10.00 -16.70
CA GLY A 467 22.39 9.57 -16.58
C GLY A 467 22.60 8.11 -16.99
N ASP A 468 23.83 7.62 -16.85
CA ASP A 468 24.23 6.27 -17.31
C ASP A 468 23.56 5.11 -16.57
N VAL A 469 22.85 5.34 -15.46
CA VAL A 469 21.98 4.33 -14.81
C VAL A 469 20.66 4.11 -15.56
N TYR A 470 20.33 5.01 -16.48
CA TYR A 470 19.20 4.87 -17.40
C TYR A 470 19.73 4.35 -18.73
N GLY A 471 19.63 3.05 -18.93
CA GLY A 471 19.98 2.38 -20.18
C GLY A 471 19.05 2.78 -21.33
N ASN A 472 19.46 2.52 -22.56
CA ASN A 472 18.65 2.68 -23.77
C ASN A 472 19.05 1.66 -24.84
N ALA A 473 18.44 1.76 -26.04
CA ALA A 473 18.66 0.81 -27.13
C ALA A 473 20.14 0.65 -27.56
N THR A 474 21.01 1.60 -27.22
CA THR A 474 22.43 1.61 -27.61
C THR A 474 23.40 1.52 -26.42
N HIS A 475 22.91 1.59 -25.18
CA HIS A 475 23.72 1.64 -23.98
C HIS A 475 23.07 0.84 -22.85
N ALA A 476 23.79 -0.12 -22.29
CA ALA A 476 23.37 -0.82 -21.08
C ALA A 476 23.57 0.09 -19.85
N PRO A 477 22.67 0.05 -18.86
CA PRO A 477 22.75 0.89 -17.67
C PRO A 477 23.96 0.47 -16.85
N THR A 478 24.60 1.46 -16.23
CA THR A 478 25.58 1.23 -15.16
C THR A 478 24.80 1.04 -13.86
N VAL A 479 24.88 -0.14 -13.26
CA VAL A 479 24.09 -0.50 -12.08
C VAL A 479 25.02 -0.78 -10.92
N VAL A 480 24.69 -0.26 -9.74
CA VAL A 480 25.39 -0.59 -8.51
C VAL A 480 24.73 -1.80 -7.88
N HIS A 481 25.41 -2.94 -7.95
CA HIS A 481 24.92 -4.16 -7.35
C HIS A 481 25.15 -4.18 -5.83
N PHE A 482 24.19 -4.67 -5.04
CA PHE A 482 24.38 -4.79 -3.59
C PHE A 482 25.58 -5.68 -3.24
N HIS A 483 25.90 -6.65 -4.10
CA HIS A 483 26.95 -7.64 -3.92
C HIS A 483 28.37 -7.14 -4.25
N GLU A 484 28.51 -6.03 -4.97
CA GLU A 484 29.82 -5.45 -5.29
C GLU A 484 30.33 -4.52 -4.17
N LEU A 485 29.52 -4.33 -3.11
CA LEU A 485 29.79 -3.43 -2.00
C LEU A 485 30.23 -4.14 -0.70
N SER A 486 30.57 -5.44 -0.75
CA SER A 486 30.99 -6.26 0.40
C SER A 486 32.49 -6.42 0.55
#